data_AF-A0A146K5U3-F1
#
_entry.id   AF-A0A146K5U3-F1
#
_cell.length_a   1.000
_cell.length_b   1.000
_cell.length_c   1.000
_cell.angle_alpha   90.00
_cell.angle_beta   90.00
_cell.angle_gamma   90.00
#
_symmetry.space_group_name_H-M   'P 1'
#
loop_
_entity.id
_entity.type
_entity.pdbx_description
1 polymer ?
#
loop_
_entity_poly.entity_id
_entity_poly.type
_entity_poly.pdbx_seq_one_letter_code
_entity_poly.pdbx_strand_id
1 'polypeptide(L)' 'SITGRQYSNLEIQQYIQSQQISRYLIEGSIELAREKPEKPLKWLGEWLIANNRRKPVVEIQGEDTKK' A
#
# COMPACT_ATOMS: atom_id res chain seq x y z
N SER A 1 -22.96 9.83 0.77
CA SER A 1 -22.33 10.85 -0.11
C SER A 1 -20.85 10.53 -0.17
N ILE A 2 -20.35 10.03 -1.29
CA ILE A 2 -18.90 9.94 -1.53
C ILE A 2 -18.48 11.39 -1.78
N THR A 3 -17.80 12.01 -0.81
CA THR A 3 -17.43 13.42 -0.87
C THR A 3 -16.62 13.68 -2.15
N GLY A 4 -17.16 14.44 -3.10
CA GLY A 4 -16.54 14.81 -4.37
C GLY A 4 -15.39 15.81 -4.22
N ARG A 5 -14.54 15.63 -3.20
CA ARG A 5 -13.39 16.49 -2.94
C ARG A 5 -12.33 16.25 -4.02
N GLN A 6 -12.15 17.25 -4.87
CA GLN A 6 -11.04 17.31 -5.81
C GLN A 6 -9.78 17.68 -5.02
N TYR A 7 -8.69 16.96 -5.25
CA TYR A 7 -7.37 17.28 -4.69
C TYR A 7 -6.51 17.89 -5.79
N SER A 8 -5.77 18.93 -5.45
CA SER A 8 -4.74 19.48 -6.33
C SER A 8 -3.59 18.48 -6.51
N ASN A 9 -2.86 18.63 -7.61
CA ASN A 9 -1.65 17.85 -7.84
C ASN A 9 -0.63 18.00 -6.69
N LEU A 10 -0.55 19.19 -6.09
CA LEU A 10 0.34 19.43 -4.95
C LEU A 10 -0.05 18.59 -3.72
N GLU A 11 -1.33 18.58 -3.37
CA GLU A 11 -1.84 17.79 -2.24
C GLU A 11 -1.61 16.28 -2.46
N ILE A 12 -1.83 15.80 -3.69
CA ILE A 12 -1.58 14.40 -4.06
C ILE A 12 -0.10 14.05 -3.89
N GLN A 13 0.80 14.89 -4.40
CA GLN A 13 2.24 14.68 -4.30
C GLN A 13 2.72 14.72 -2.84
N GLN A 14 2.25 15.69 -2.06
CA GLN A 14 2.55 15.79 -0.63
C GLN A 14 2.08 14.56 0.13
N TYR A 15 0.88 14.06 -0.17
CA TYR A 15 0.38 12.85 0.45
C TYR A 15 1.27 11.64 0.13
N ILE A 16 1.56 11.39 -1.16
CA ILE A 16 2.45 10.30 -1.60
C ILE A 16 3.81 10.37 -0.90
N GLN A 17 4.42 11.56 -0.84
CA GLN A 17 5.69 11.77 -0.14
C GLN A 17 5.57 11.50 1.36
N SER A 18 4.53 12.01 2.01
CA SER A 18 4.31 11.83 3.46
C SER A 18 4.16 10.36 3.85
N GLN A 19 3.56 9.55 2.98
CA GLN A 19 3.34 8.12 3.21
C GLN A 19 4.61 7.29 2.99
N GLN A 20 5.68 7.86 2.42
CA GLN A 20 6.90 7.15 2.02
C GLN A 20 6.63 5.96 1.09
N ILE A 21 5.48 5.95 0.39
CA ILE A 21 5.07 4.84 -0.47
C ILE A 21 6.02 4.67 -1.65
N SER A 22 6.57 5.79 -2.17
CA SER A 22 7.51 5.78 -3.29
C SER A 22 8.77 4.97 -2.98
N ARG A 23 9.26 4.98 -1.73
CA ARG A 23 10.43 4.20 -1.32
C ARG A 23 10.18 2.70 -1.51
N TYR A 24 9.11 2.19 -0.92
CA TYR A 24 8.76 0.78 -0.98
C TYR A 24 8.37 0.34 -2.39
N LEU A 25 7.73 1.21 -3.17
CA LEU A 25 7.42 0.93 -4.58
C LEU A 25 8.70 0.81 -5.43
N ILE A 26 9.69 1.68 -5.21
CA ILE A 26 10.97 1.62 -5.93
C ILE A 26 11.73 0.33 -5.55
N GLU A 27 11.91 0.07 -4.25
CA GLU A 27 12.60 -1.13 -3.74
C GLU A 27 11.91 -2.41 -4.25
N GLY A 28 10.58 -2.50 -4.17
CA GLY A 28 9.82 -3.65 -4.63
C GLY A 28 9.87 -3.83 -6.14
N SER A 29 9.93 -2.75 -6.92
CA SER A 29 10.07 -2.82 -8.38
C SER A 29 11.46 -3.33 -8.79
N ILE A 30 12.50 -2.97 -8.04
CA ILE A 30 13.86 -3.49 -8.24
C ILE A 30 13.88 -5.00 -8.00
N GLU A 31 13.32 -5.45 -6.87
CA GLU A 31 13.26 -6.88 -6.55
C GLU A 31 12.37 -7.66 -7.54
N LEU A 32 11.25 -7.08 -7.97
CA LEU A 32 10.38 -7.68 -8.99
C LEU A 32 11.12 -7.91 -10.31
N ALA A 33 11.92 -6.93 -10.75
CA ALA A 33 12.71 -7.02 -11.97
C ALA A 33 13.83 -8.08 -11.85
N ARG A 34 14.33 -8.34 -10.64
CA ARG A 34 15.31 -9.40 -10.37
C ARG A 34 14.66 -10.78 -10.42
N GLU A 35 13.54 -10.97 -9.72
CA GLU A 35 12.90 -12.28 -9.56
C GLU A 35 12.11 -12.73 -10.80
N LYS A 36 11.55 -11.78 -11.58
CA LYS A 36 10.75 -12.04 -12.79
C LYS A 36 9.68 -13.14 -12.61
N PRO A 37 8.85 -13.07 -11.56
CA PRO A 37 7.85 -14.09 -11.27
C PRO A 37 6.77 -14.13 -12.36
N GLU A 38 6.14 -15.29 -12.53
CA GLU A 38 5.05 -15.51 -13.48
C GLU A 38 3.85 -14.57 -13.24
N LYS A 39 3.60 -14.19 -11.97
CA LYS A 39 2.49 -13.32 -11.55
C LYS A 39 3.02 -12.03 -10.90
N PRO A 40 3.53 -11.06 -11.68
CA PRO A 40 4.27 -9.90 -11.18
C PRO A 40 3.47 -9.01 -10.24
N LEU A 41 2.20 -8.76 -10.53
CA LEU A 41 1.35 -7.91 -9.66
C LEU A 41 1.05 -8.57 -8.31
N LYS A 42 0.78 -9.88 -8.32
CA LYS A 42 0.55 -10.64 -7.08
C LYS A 42 1.81 -10.63 -6.22
N TRP A 43 2.95 -10.96 -6.82
CA TRP A 43 4.23 -11.00 -6.14
C TRP A 43 4.60 -9.63 -5.54
N LEU A 44 4.44 -8.54 -6.31
CA LEU A 44 4.73 -7.20 -5.81
C LEU A 44 3.79 -6.79 -4.68
N GLY A 45 2.51 -7.15 -4.76
CA GLY A 45 1.54 -6.93 -3.68
C GLY A 45 1.96 -7.66 -2.39
N GLU A 46 2.33 -8.94 -2.50
CA GLU A 46 2.84 -9.74 -1.37
C GLU A 46 4.15 -9.17 -0.82
N TRP A 47 5.06 -8.71 -1.68
CA TRP A 47 6.31 -8.06 -1.29
C TRP A 47 6.06 -6.76 -0.53
N LEU A 48 5.17 -5.90 -1.03
CA LEU A 48 4.80 -4.64 -0.36
C LEU A 48 4.16 -4.91 1.00
N ILE A 49 3.31 -5.92 1.10
CA ILE A 49 2.79 -6.38 2.39
C ILE A 49 3.96 -6.85 3.24
N ALA A 50 4.84 -7.76 2.82
CA ALA A 50 5.91 -8.25 3.69
C ALA A 50 6.87 -7.15 4.19
N ASN A 51 7.16 -6.13 3.38
CA ASN A 51 8.26 -5.19 3.61
C ASN A 51 7.84 -3.77 4.06
N ASN A 52 6.60 -3.34 3.78
CA ASN A 52 6.14 -2.03 4.23
C ASN A 52 5.86 -2.05 5.75
N ARG A 53 6.65 -1.30 6.54
CA ARG A 53 6.51 -1.21 8.00
C ARG A 53 5.38 -0.29 8.45
N ARG A 54 4.81 0.51 7.54
CA ARG A 54 3.68 1.42 7.80
C ARG A 54 2.33 0.78 7.45
N LYS A 55 2.19 -0.53 7.66
CA LYS A 55 0.87 -1.16 7.50
C LYS A 55 -0.11 -0.48 8.46
N PRO A 56 -1.30 -0.08 7.99
CA PRO A 56 -2.37 0.17 8.94
C PRO A 56 -2.55 -1.10 9.77
N VAL A 57 -2.54 -0.96 11.09
CA VAL A 57 -2.98 -2.04 11.98
C VAL A 57 -4.46 -2.24 11.65
N VAL A 58 -4.78 -3.35 11.02
CA VAL A 58 -6.17 -3.74 10.83
C VAL A 58 -6.66 -4.17 12.21
N GLU A 59 -7.26 -3.25 12.96
CA GLU A 59 -8.07 -3.62 14.12
C GLU A 59 -9.22 -4.46 13.58
N ILE A 60 -9.11 -5.78 13.73
CA ILE A 60 -10.22 -6.68 13.50
C ILE A 60 -11.22 -6.35 14.61
N GLN A 61 -12.19 -5.48 14.31
CA GLN A 61 -13.35 -5.31 15.17
C GLN A 61 -14.11 -6.63 15.12
N GLY A 62 -13.83 -7.50 16.09
CA GLY A 62 -14.57 -8.72 16.32
C GLY A 62 -15.98 -8.38 16.76
N GLU A 63 -16.91 -8.30 15.81
CA GLU A 63 -18.29 -8.66 16.09
C GLU A 63 -18.34 -10.18 16.24
N ASP A 64 -18.37 -10.66 17.48
CA ASP A 64 -18.99 -11.94 17.84
C ASP A 64 -19.30 -11.93 19.36
N THR A 65 -20.19 -11.03 19.78
CA THR A 65 -20.98 -11.25 20.99
C THR A 65 -22.28 -11.95 20.61
N LYS A 66 -22.21 -13.28 20.48
CA LYS A 66 -23.36 -14.15 20.74
C LYS A 66 -23.02 -15.02 21.94
N LYS A 67 -23.55 -14.67 23.11
CA LYS A 67 -24.02 -15.59 24.15
C LYS A 67 -25.06 -14.88 25.01
#